data_AF-H3ARU0-F1
#
_entry.id   AF-H3ARU0-F1
#
_cell.length_a   1.000
_cell.length_b   1.000
_cell.length_c   1.000
_cell.angle_alpha   90.00
_cell.angle_beta   90.00
_cell.angle_gamma   90.00
#
_symmetry.space_group_name_H-M   'P 1'
#
loop_
_entity.id
_entity.type
_entity.pdbx_description
1 polymer ?
#
loop_
_entity_poly.entity_id
_entity_poly.type
_entity_poly.pdbx_seq_one_letter_code
_entity_poly.pdbx_strand_id
1 'polypeptide(L)'
;RSVYDGEEHGQFMDKLEGRIRNHDREIEKMCNFHYQGFVDSITELLKVRWTAKNCKSQVTDTNRKLQNEGKELVILMEDLKQCRLQQRNIAATIDKLTLCLPVLEMYSKLREQMKAKRYYPALKTMEHLEHTYLPRVNHYRFCKIMVENIPKLREEIKEVSMSDLKDFLESIRKHSNKIGETAMKQVW
;
A
#
# COMPACT_ATOMS: atom_id res chain seq x y z
N ARG A 1 -32.39 -31.68 99.80
CA ARG A 1 -32.20 -30.46 100.61
C ARG A 1 -31.22 -30.80 101.75
N SER A 2 -29.91 -30.82 101.46
CA SER A 2 -28.81 -30.73 102.47
C SER A 2 -27.43 -30.48 101.83
N VAL A 3 -27.35 -29.96 100.60
CA VAL A 3 -26.07 -29.52 99.99
C VAL A 3 -25.86 -28.01 100.18
N TYR A 4 -26.79 -27.35 100.88
CA TYR A 4 -26.89 -25.89 101.04
C TYR A 4 -26.76 -25.42 102.50
N ASP A 5 -26.65 -26.34 103.46
CA ASP A 5 -26.46 -26.02 104.89
C ASP A 5 -25.11 -26.55 105.34
N GLY A 6 -24.13 -25.66 105.47
CA GLY A 6 -22.79 -25.98 105.98
C GLY A 6 -21.68 -25.42 105.09
N GLU A 7 -20.48 -25.29 105.68
CA GLU A 7 -19.24 -24.82 105.04
C GLU A 7 -18.98 -25.44 103.65
N GLU A 8 -19.53 -26.62 103.35
CA GLU A 8 -19.44 -27.32 102.06
C GLU A 8 -20.11 -26.59 100.88
N HIS A 9 -21.19 -25.84 101.10
CA HIS A 9 -21.83 -25.05 100.02
C HIS A 9 -20.96 -23.85 99.62
N GLY A 10 -20.39 -23.16 100.62
CA GLY A 10 -19.42 -22.09 100.40
C GLY A 10 -18.19 -22.59 99.65
N GLN A 11 -17.64 -23.75 100.05
CA GLN A 11 -16.52 -24.39 99.37
C GLN A 11 -16.83 -24.81 97.92
N PHE A 12 -18.07 -25.24 97.63
CA PHE A 12 -18.48 -25.54 96.26
C PHE A 12 -18.57 -24.27 95.40
N MET A 13 -19.17 -23.20 95.92
CA MET A 13 -19.27 -21.92 95.23
C MET A 13 -17.88 -21.31 94.99
N ASP A 14 -16.97 -21.38 95.97
CA ASP A 14 -15.58 -20.94 95.82
C ASP A 14 -14.84 -21.74 94.74
N LYS A 15 -15.03 -23.05 94.68
CA LYS A 15 -14.44 -23.90 93.62
C LYS A 15 -15.01 -23.56 92.25
N LEU A 16 -16.32 -23.30 92.16
CA LEU A 16 -16.99 -22.93 90.90
C LEU A 16 -16.49 -21.56 90.42
N GLU A 17 -16.40 -20.58 91.31
CA GLU A 17 -15.92 -19.24 91.01
C GLU A 17 -14.43 -19.23 90.62
N GLY A 18 -13.62 -20.07 91.28
CA GLY A 18 -12.24 -20.35 90.86
C GLY A 18 -12.15 -20.95 89.47
N ARG A 19 -13.07 -21.86 89.10
CA ARG A 19 -13.15 -22.47 87.77
C ARG A 19 -13.54 -21.46 86.70
N ILE A 20 -14.53 -20.61 86.98
CA ILE A 20 -14.98 -19.53 86.09
C ILE A 20 -13.83 -18.57 85.84
N ARG A 21 -13.15 -18.08 86.89
CA ARG A 21 -11.98 -17.21 86.75
C ARG A 21 -10.85 -17.83 85.95
N ASN A 22 -10.64 -19.14 86.10
CA ASN A 22 -9.60 -19.83 85.34
C ASN A 22 -9.94 -19.91 83.85
N HIS A 23 -11.19 -20.22 83.50
CA HIS A 23 -11.65 -20.21 82.11
C HIS A 23 -11.65 -18.81 81.51
N ASP A 24 -12.08 -17.77 82.24
CA ASP A 24 -12.01 -16.39 81.75
C ASP A 24 -10.57 -15.99 81.42
N ARG A 25 -9.60 -16.37 82.26
CA ARG A 25 -8.18 -16.18 81.98
C ARG A 25 -7.69 -16.94 80.76
N GLU A 26 -8.14 -18.18 80.56
CA GLU A 26 -7.78 -18.97 79.38
C GLU A 26 -8.36 -18.37 78.10
N ILE A 27 -9.61 -17.91 78.13
CA ILE A 27 -10.27 -17.22 77.02
C ILE A 27 -9.52 -15.93 76.70
N GLU A 28 -9.21 -15.10 77.69
CA GLU A 28 -8.50 -13.85 77.50
C GLU A 28 -7.08 -14.08 76.92
N LYS A 29 -6.38 -15.11 77.39
CA LYS A 29 -5.06 -15.47 76.88
C LYS A 29 -5.12 -15.95 75.44
N MET A 30 -6.13 -16.76 75.09
CA MET A 30 -6.35 -17.24 73.72
C MET A 30 -6.72 -16.10 72.77
N CYS A 31 -7.61 -15.20 73.20
CA CYS A 31 -8.00 -14.01 72.45
C CYS A 31 -6.80 -13.09 72.21
N ASN A 32 -6.01 -12.78 73.26
CA ASN A 32 -4.81 -11.95 73.11
C ASN A 32 -3.77 -12.59 72.19
N PHE A 33 -3.59 -13.92 72.26
CA PHE A 33 -2.65 -14.63 71.40
C PHE A 33 -3.02 -14.52 69.91
N HIS A 34 -4.31 -14.57 69.57
CA HIS A 34 -4.77 -14.54 68.18
C HIS A 34 -5.17 -13.14 67.66
N TYR A 35 -5.36 -12.16 68.54
CA TYR A 35 -5.86 -10.84 68.16
C TYR A 35 -5.00 -10.17 67.08
N GLN A 36 -3.68 -10.18 67.25
CA GLN A 36 -2.78 -9.58 66.27
C GLN A 36 -2.87 -10.27 64.90
N GLY A 37 -2.89 -11.60 64.87
CA GLY A 37 -3.01 -12.36 63.62
C GLY A 37 -4.34 -12.10 62.89
N PHE A 38 -5.43 -11.88 63.64
CA PHE A 38 -6.71 -11.46 63.06
C PHE A 38 -6.64 -10.05 62.46
N VAL A 39 -6.05 -9.09 63.18
CA VAL A 39 -5.86 -7.70 62.70
C VAL A 39 -4.98 -7.68 61.44
N ASP A 40 -3.90 -8.46 61.43
CA ASP A 40 -2.99 -8.57 60.29
C ASP A 40 -3.72 -9.16 59.07
N SER A 41 -4.52 -10.21 59.28
CA SER A 41 -5.31 -10.86 58.22
C SER A 41 -6.34 -9.92 57.60
N ILE A 42 -7.06 -9.14 58.42
CA ILE A 42 -7.99 -8.11 57.92
C ILE A 42 -7.24 -7.05 57.13
N THR A 43 -6.08 -6.59 57.64
CA THR A 43 -5.26 -5.58 56.97
C THR A 43 -4.80 -6.05 55.60
N GLU A 44 -4.32 -7.29 55.49
CA GLU A 44 -3.94 -7.88 54.20
C GLU A 44 -5.14 -8.02 53.25
N LEU A 45 -6.30 -8.45 53.75
CA LEU A 45 -7.51 -8.58 52.93
C LEU A 45 -7.96 -7.22 52.37
N LEU A 46 -7.84 -6.15 53.15
CA LEU A 46 -8.10 -4.78 52.71
C LEU A 46 -7.11 -4.32 51.64
N LYS A 47 -5.81 -4.64 51.79
CA LYS A 47 -4.78 -4.36 50.76
C LYS A 47 -5.09 -5.10 49.46
N VAL A 48 -5.39 -6.40 49.53
CA VAL A 48 -5.75 -7.22 48.35
C VAL A 48 -6.97 -6.62 47.64
N ARG A 49 -8.01 -6.24 48.40
CA ARG A 49 -9.20 -5.59 47.83
C ARG A 49 -8.86 -4.29 47.10
N TRP A 50 -7.99 -3.46 47.69
CA TRP A 50 -7.53 -2.22 47.06
C TRP A 50 -6.76 -2.49 45.77
N THR A 51 -5.79 -3.41 45.82
CA THR A 51 -4.98 -3.81 44.66
C THR A 51 -5.85 -4.38 43.54
N ALA A 52 -6.83 -5.23 43.86
CA ALA A 52 -7.77 -5.79 42.87
C ALA A 52 -8.61 -4.69 42.21
N LYS A 53 -9.09 -3.70 42.98
CA LYS A 53 -9.83 -2.55 42.45
C LYS A 53 -8.96 -1.70 41.53
N ASN A 54 -7.72 -1.41 41.94
CA ASN A 54 -6.79 -0.63 41.13
C ASN A 54 -6.42 -1.36 39.83
N CYS A 55 -6.12 -2.66 39.92
CA CYS A 55 -5.85 -3.51 38.76
C CYS A 55 -7.02 -3.50 37.78
N LYS A 56 -8.26 -3.66 38.28
CA LYS A 56 -9.47 -3.57 37.45
C LYS A 56 -9.55 -2.22 36.72
N SER A 57 -9.30 -1.11 37.42
CA SER A 57 -9.30 0.23 36.80
C SER A 57 -8.25 0.36 35.69
N GLN A 58 -7.02 -0.09 35.97
CA GLN A 58 -5.94 -0.04 34.99
C GLN A 58 -6.22 -0.89 33.75
N VAL A 59 -6.80 -2.07 33.92
CA VAL A 59 -7.21 -2.94 32.81
C VAL A 59 -8.30 -2.26 31.98
N THR A 60 -9.31 -1.67 32.62
CA THR A 60 -10.38 -0.97 31.89
C THR A 60 -9.87 0.26 31.15
N ASP A 61 -8.97 1.03 31.76
CA ASP A 61 -8.39 2.23 31.14
C ASP A 61 -7.49 1.87 29.95
N THR A 62 -6.67 0.82 30.10
CA THR A 62 -5.81 0.32 29.04
C THR A 62 -6.64 -0.22 27.88
N ASN A 63 -7.67 -1.02 28.15
CA ASN A 63 -8.58 -1.50 27.12
C ASN A 63 -9.27 -0.33 26.38
N ARG A 64 -9.71 0.70 27.10
CA ARG A 64 -10.33 1.88 26.47
C ARG A 64 -9.35 2.62 25.56
N LYS A 65 -8.11 2.84 26.01
CA LYS A 65 -7.06 3.49 25.20
C LYS A 65 -6.75 2.68 23.95
N LEU A 66 -6.53 1.37 24.11
CA LEU A 66 -6.25 0.46 22.99
C LEU A 66 -7.38 0.46 21.96
N GLN A 67 -8.64 0.44 22.39
CA GLN A 67 -9.77 0.50 21.46
C GLN A 67 -9.86 1.83 20.72
N ASN A 68 -9.58 2.95 21.41
CA ASN A 68 -9.60 4.27 20.78
C ASN A 68 -8.47 4.44 19.76
N GLU A 69 -7.23 4.11 20.15
CA GLU A 69 -6.08 4.16 19.26
C GLU A 69 -6.23 3.16 18.10
N GLY A 70 -6.80 1.98 18.37
CA GLY A 70 -7.09 0.97 17.37
C GLY A 70 -8.08 1.44 16.30
N LYS A 71 -9.08 2.26 16.66
CA LYS A 71 -10.03 2.83 15.68
C LYS A 71 -9.34 3.79 14.72
N GLU A 72 -8.52 4.70 15.23
CA GLU A 72 -7.74 5.63 14.41
C GLU A 72 -6.77 4.88 13.49
N LEU A 73 -6.11 3.84 14.01
CA LEU A 73 -5.22 2.99 13.22
C LEU A 73 -5.96 2.28 12.07
N VAL A 74 -7.19 1.79 12.31
CA VAL A 74 -8.01 1.16 11.26
C VAL A 74 -8.33 2.14 10.13
N ILE A 75 -8.66 3.40 10.46
CA ILE A 75 -8.92 4.46 9.48
C ILE A 75 -7.67 4.70 8.62
N LEU A 76 -6.52 4.90 9.26
CA LEU A 76 -5.23 5.10 8.58
C LEU A 76 -4.86 3.92 7.68
N MET A 77 -5.17 2.69 8.08
CA MET A 77 -4.92 1.50 7.27
C MET A 77 -5.80 1.44 6.02
N GLU A 78 -7.07 1.84 6.11
CA GLU A 78 -7.92 1.90 4.92
C GLU A 78 -7.47 3.02 3.96
N ASP A 79 -7.08 4.19 4.49
CA ASP A 79 -6.48 5.26 3.68
C ASP A 79 -5.20 4.79 2.98
N LEU A 80 -4.31 4.09 3.70
CA LEU A 80 -3.09 3.52 3.11
C LEU A 80 -3.40 2.53 1.99
N LYS A 81 -4.45 1.71 2.14
CA LYS A 81 -4.89 0.76 1.12
C LYS A 81 -5.41 1.49 -0.12
N GLN A 82 -6.18 2.57 0.04
CA GLN A 82 -6.62 3.41 -1.08
C GLN A 82 -5.42 4.07 -1.78
N CYS A 83 -4.48 4.63 -1.04
CA CYS A 83 -3.23 5.18 -1.58
C CYS A 83 -2.43 4.13 -2.37
N ARG A 84 -2.31 2.90 -1.87
CA ARG A 84 -1.62 1.80 -2.58
C ARG A 84 -2.34 1.41 -3.87
N LEU A 85 -3.67 1.41 -3.88
CA LEU A 85 -4.44 1.16 -5.11
C LEU A 85 -4.17 2.25 -6.15
N GLN A 86 -4.19 3.52 -5.73
CA GLN A 86 -3.85 4.65 -6.60
C GLN A 86 -2.42 4.53 -7.13
N GLN A 87 -1.44 4.25 -6.25
CA GLN A 87 -0.05 4.05 -6.63
C GLN A 87 0.10 2.93 -7.68
N ARG A 88 -0.59 1.80 -7.49
CA ARG A 88 -0.57 0.69 -8.46
C ARG A 88 -1.17 1.10 -9.81
N ASN A 89 -2.27 1.85 -9.80
CA ASN A 89 -2.90 2.35 -11.03
C ASN A 89 -2.00 3.35 -11.76
N ILE A 90 -1.33 4.23 -11.02
CA ILE A 90 -0.35 5.19 -11.55
C ILE A 90 0.82 4.43 -12.18
N ALA A 91 1.44 3.49 -11.47
CA ALA A 91 2.55 2.68 -11.98
C ALA A 91 2.15 1.93 -13.27
N ALA A 92 1.01 1.24 -13.25
CA ALA A 92 0.51 0.53 -14.44
C ALA A 92 0.21 1.47 -15.62
N THR A 93 -0.17 2.73 -15.34
CA THR A 93 -0.38 3.74 -16.38
C THR A 93 0.95 4.21 -16.96
N ILE A 94 1.94 4.49 -16.10
CA ILE A 94 3.31 4.84 -16.50
C ILE A 94 3.89 3.76 -17.40
N ASP A 95 3.78 2.48 -17.00
CA ASP A 95 4.31 1.36 -17.80
C ASP A 95 3.68 1.30 -19.19
N LYS A 96 2.35 1.45 -19.26
CA LYS A 96 1.61 1.45 -20.54
C LYS A 96 1.99 2.65 -21.42
N LEU A 97 2.12 3.84 -20.84
CA LEU A 97 2.52 5.04 -21.57
C LEU A 97 3.97 4.93 -22.07
N THR A 98 4.86 4.39 -21.25
CA THR A 98 6.27 4.16 -21.59
C THR A 98 6.40 3.20 -22.77
N LEU A 99 5.54 2.16 -22.83
CA LEU A 99 5.48 1.25 -23.98
C LEU A 99 5.00 1.95 -25.27
N CYS A 100 4.04 2.87 -25.14
CA CYS A 100 3.45 3.59 -26.27
C CYS A 100 4.31 4.75 -26.79
N LEU A 101 5.15 5.35 -25.95
CA LEU A 101 5.89 6.57 -26.27
C LEU A 101 6.81 6.42 -27.51
N PRO A 102 7.63 5.36 -27.65
CA PRO A 102 8.48 5.18 -28.83
C PRO A 102 7.70 5.06 -30.14
N VAL A 103 6.49 4.47 -30.09
CA VAL A 103 5.60 4.33 -31.26
C VAL A 103 5.14 5.71 -31.72
N LEU A 104 4.72 6.56 -30.78
CA LEU A 104 4.26 7.92 -31.07
C LEU A 104 5.40 8.80 -31.58
N GLU A 105 6.57 8.75 -30.94
CA GLU A 105 7.76 9.50 -31.36
C GLU A 105 8.20 9.11 -32.76
N MET A 106 8.26 7.80 -33.05
CA MET A 106 8.74 7.33 -34.35
C MET A 106 7.72 7.59 -35.47
N TYR A 107 6.41 7.50 -35.18
CA TYR A 107 5.38 7.92 -36.12
C TYR A 107 5.40 9.43 -36.37
N SER A 108 5.69 10.24 -35.34
CA SER A 108 5.89 11.70 -35.51
C SER A 108 7.08 11.98 -36.43
N LYS A 109 8.22 11.32 -36.17
CA LYS A 109 9.42 11.40 -37.01
C LYS A 109 9.14 11.00 -38.46
N LEU A 110 8.38 9.93 -38.69
CA LEU A 110 7.94 9.53 -40.03
C LEU A 110 7.17 10.65 -40.73
N ARG A 111 6.20 11.28 -40.04
CA ARG A 111 5.43 12.40 -40.60
C ARG A 111 6.30 13.61 -40.92
N GLU A 112 7.30 13.90 -40.11
CA GLU A 112 8.27 14.97 -40.40
C GLU A 112 9.13 14.67 -41.62
N GLN A 113 9.63 13.43 -41.74
CA GLN A 113 10.40 12.99 -42.91
C GLN A 113 9.57 13.06 -44.20
N MET A 114 8.30 12.68 -44.14
CA MET A 114 7.35 12.81 -45.25
C MET A 114 7.16 14.27 -45.66
N LYS A 115 6.91 15.17 -44.70
CA LYS A 115 6.78 16.63 -44.97
C LYS A 115 8.04 17.23 -45.58
N ALA A 116 9.21 16.77 -45.14
CA ALA A 116 10.50 17.21 -45.66
C ALA A 116 10.88 16.56 -47.00
N LYS A 117 9.99 15.76 -47.62
CA LYS A 117 10.24 14.97 -48.84
C LYS A 117 11.46 14.05 -48.76
N ARG A 118 11.84 13.64 -47.54
CA ARG A 118 12.95 12.70 -47.29
C ARG A 118 12.42 11.27 -47.36
N TYR A 119 12.06 10.84 -48.56
CA TYR A 119 11.31 9.59 -48.79
C TYR A 119 12.09 8.32 -48.41
N TYR A 120 13.39 8.24 -48.71
CA TYR A 120 14.18 7.08 -48.33
C TYR A 120 14.33 6.90 -46.80
N PRO A 121 14.69 7.95 -46.03
CA PRO A 121 14.63 7.89 -44.57
C PRO A 121 13.23 7.59 -44.02
N ALA A 122 12.17 8.13 -44.63
CA ALA A 122 10.79 7.85 -44.25
C ALA A 122 10.45 6.36 -44.39
N LEU A 123 10.81 5.72 -45.51
CA LEU A 123 10.61 4.28 -45.73
C LEU A 123 11.31 3.45 -44.65
N LYS A 124 12.56 3.76 -44.31
CA LYS A 124 13.28 3.05 -43.23
C LYS A 124 12.62 3.22 -41.87
N THR A 125 12.22 4.44 -41.51
CA THR A 125 11.52 4.68 -40.24
C THR A 125 10.18 3.94 -40.19
N MET A 126 9.45 3.92 -41.30
CA MET A 126 8.18 3.20 -41.43
C MET A 126 8.34 1.69 -41.27
N GLU A 127 9.31 1.09 -41.95
CA GLU A 127 9.62 -0.33 -41.84
C GLU A 127 9.99 -0.72 -40.40
N HIS A 128 10.83 0.09 -39.75
CA HIS A 128 11.18 -0.14 -38.34
C HIS A 128 9.95 -0.02 -37.42
N LEU A 129 9.03 0.90 -37.70
CA LEU A 129 7.80 1.10 -36.93
C LEU A 129 6.87 -0.11 -37.05
N GLU A 130 6.69 -0.60 -38.29
CA GLU A 130 5.86 -1.74 -38.64
C GLU A 130 6.33 -3.04 -38.00
N HIS A 131 7.64 -3.32 -38.06
CA HIS A 131 8.17 -4.61 -37.62
C HIS A 131 8.64 -4.65 -36.16
N THR A 132 9.06 -3.52 -35.57
CA THR A 132 9.68 -3.52 -34.22
C THR A 132 8.73 -3.04 -33.13
N TYR A 133 7.99 -1.96 -33.38
CA TYR A 133 7.23 -1.29 -32.32
C TYR A 133 5.75 -1.62 -32.34
N LEU A 134 5.09 -1.56 -33.49
CA LEU A 134 3.64 -1.80 -33.61
C LEU A 134 3.19 -3.19 -33.12
N PRO A 135 3.94 -4.30 -33.30
CA PRO A 135 3.54 -5.60 -32.77
C PRO A 135 3.43 -5.62 -31.23
N ARG A 136 4.18 -4.76 -30.53
CA ARG A 136 4.19 -4.70 -29.06
C ARG A 136 2.99 -3.96 -28.47
N VAL A 137 2.27 -3.20 -29.29
CA VAL A 137 1.17 -2.30 -28.87
C VAL A 137 -0.11 -2.50 -29.69
N ASN A 138 -0.21 -3.61 -30.43
CA ASN A 138 -1.29 -3.86 -31.40
C ASN A 138 -2.70 -3.90 -30.79
N HIS A 139 -2.83 -4.17 -29.49
CA HIS A 139 -4.08 -4.20 -28.75
C HIS A 139 -4.66 -2.81 -28.52
N TYR A 140 -3.82 -1.76 -28.60
CA TYR A 140 -4.29 -0.39 -28.46
C TYR A 140 -4.95 0.12 -29.74
N ARG A 141 -6.12 0.75 -29.58
CA ARG A 141 -6.92 1.25 -30.70
C ARG A 141 -6.18 2.27 -31.57
N PHE A 142 -5.32 3.11 -30.98
CA PHE A 142 -4.56 4.11 -31.75
C PHE A 142 -3.54 3.48 -32.71
N CYS A 143 -3.00 2.30 -32.36
CA CYS A 143 -2.05 1.58 -33.22
C CYS A 143 -2.73 1.01 -34.46
N LYS A 144 -4.01 0.61 -34.37
CA LYS A 144 -4.77 0.13 -35.54
C LYS A 144 -4.83 1.17 -36.64
N ILE A 145 -5.08 2.44 -36.28
CA ILE A 145 -5.10 3.57 -37.22
C ILE A 145 -3.72 3.74 -37.87
N MET A 146 -2.62 3.57 -37.13
CA MET A 146 -1.28 3.66 -37.70
C MET A 146 -1.00 2.53 -38.70
N VAL A 147 -1.35 1.29 -38.35
CA VAL A 147 -1.20 0.10 -39.21
C VAL A 147 -1.98 0.27 -40.51
N GLU A 148 -3.24 0.74 -40.45
CA GLU A 148 -4.07 0.99 -41.62
C GLU A 148 -3.53 2.11 -42.54
N ASN A 149 -2.76 3.04 -41.99
CA ASN A 149 -2.19 4.16 -42.75
C ASN A 149 -0.84 3.83 -43.39
N ILE A 150 -0.08 2.85 -42.87
CA ILE A 150 1.24 2.48 -43.41
C ILE A 150 1.21 2.15 -44.91
N PRO A 151 0.28 1.29 -45.41
CA PRO A 151 0.20 0.99 -46.84
C PRO A 151 -0.08 2.23 -47.69
N LYS A 152 -0.93 3.15 -47.19
CA LYS A 152 -1.28 4.38 -47.90
C LYS A 152 -0.09 5.32 -48.03
N LEU A 153 0.68 5.48 -46.95
CA LEU A 153 1.92 6.27 -46.96
C LEU A 153 2.97 5.68 -47.89
N ARG A 154 3.07 4.34 -47.96
CA ARG A 154 3.97 3.65 -48.89
C ARG A 154 3.59 3.92 -50.35
N GLU A 155 2.30 3.88 -50.68
CA GLU A 155 1.83 4.21 -52.03
C GLU A 155 2.03 5.69 -52.35
N GLU A 156 1.78 6.60 -51.41
CA GLU A 156 2.03 8.03 -51.58
C GLU A 156 3.51 8.30 -51.91
N ILE A 157 4.44 7.71 -51.17
CA ILE A 157 5.89 7.82 -51.43
C ILE A 157 6.22 7.35 -52.84
N LYS A 158 5.67 6.19 -53.24
CA LYS A 158 5.91 5.59 -54.55
C LYS A 158 5.42 6.52 -55.67
N GLU A 159 4.18 7.01 -55.59
CA GLU A 159 3.61 7.89 -56.60
C GLU A 159 4.40 9.20 -56.74
N VAL A 160 4.72 9.85 -55.63
CA VAL A 160 5.49 11.11 -55.68
C VAL A 160 6.90 10.88 -56.21
N SER A 161 7.59 9.82 -55.76
CA SER A 161 8.95 9.50 -56.23
C SER A 161 8.96 9.14 -57.71
N MET A 162 7.93 8.44 -58.21
CA MET A 162 7.79 8.12 -59.63
C MET A 162 7.49 9.36 -60.47
N SER A 163 6.70 10.30 -59.96
CA SER A 163 6.48 11.59 -60.62
C SER A 163 7.77 12.39 -60.72
N ASP A 164 8.49 12.57 -59.60
CA ASP A 164 9.75 13.31 -59.56
C ASP A 164 10.80 12.70 -60.52
N LEU A 165 10.85 11.36 -60.63
CA LEU A 165 11.73 10.67 -61.57
C LEU A 165 11.32 10.94 -63.03
N LYS A 166 10.03 10.92 -63.35
CA LYS A 166 9.53 11.22 -64.71
C LYS A 166 9.86 12.66 -65.10
N ASP A 167 9.65 13.61 -64.20
CA ASP A 167 9.97 15.02 -64.42
C ASP A 167 11.47 15.24 -64.60
N PHE A 168 12.30 14.54 -63.82
CA PHE A 168 13.75 14.56 -63.97
C PHE A 168 14.21 14.03 -65.34
N LEU A 169 13.68 12.88 -65.78
CA LEU A 169 14.01 12.30 -67.09
C LEU A 169 13.58 13.21 -68.25
N GLU A 170 12.41 13.83 -68.15
CA GLU A 170 11.93 14.79 -69.15
C GLU A 170 12.79 16.06 -69.18
N SER A 171 13.27 16.53 -68.02
CA SER A 171 14.23 17.63 -67.94
C SER A 171 15.56 17.27 -68.60
N ILE A 172 16.11 16.08 -68.32
CA ILE A 172 17.33 15.59 -68.99
C ILE A 172 17.14 15.56 -70.50
N ARG A 173 16.03 15.00 -70.99
CA ARG A 173 15.76 14.92 -72.43
C ARG A 173 15.81 16.29 -73.10
N LYS A 174 15.19 17.31 -72.48
CA LYS A 174 15.19 18.69 -72.98
C LYS A 174 16.59 19.32 -73.01
N HIS A 175 17.40 19.08 -71.99
CA HIS A 175 18.75 19.65 -71.90
C HIS A 175 19.79 18.88 -72.73
N SER A 176 19.65 17.56 -72.85
CA SER A 176 20.53 16.70 -73.64
C SER A 176 20.54 17.07 -75.12
N ASN A 177 19.40 17.49 -75.68
CA ASN A 177 19.32 17.95 -77.07
C ASN A 177 20.19 19.20 -77.32
N LYS A 178 20.17 20.18 -76.39
CA LYS A 178 20.98 21.40 -76.47
C LYS A 178 22.47 21.13 -76.27
N ILE A 179 22.81 20.23 -75.35
CA ILE A 179 24.20 19.81 -75.12
C ILE A 179 24.72 19.06 -76.35
N GLY A 180 23.91 18.16 -76.93
CA GLY A 180 24.25 17.44 -78.16
C GLY A 180 24.48 18.39 -79.34
N GLU A 181 23.62 19.39 -79.55
CA GLU A 181 23.80 20.39 -80.61
C GLU A 181 25.10 21.20 -80.42
N THR A 182 25.42 21.58 -79.17
CA THR A 182 26.63 22.35 -78.85
C THR A 182 27.89 21.49 -78.98
N ALA A 183 27.85 20.24 -78.54
CA ALA A 183 28.94 19.29 -78.67
C ALA A 183 29.21 18.94 -80.15
N MET A 184 28.17 18.80 -80.97
CA MET A 184 28.35 18.61 -82.42
C MET A 184 28.98 19.83 -83.08
N LYS A 185 28.59 21.06 -82.71
CA LYS A 185 29.22 22.30 -83.25
C LYS A 185 30.69 22.49 -82.86
N GLN A 186 31.19 21.81 -81.82
CA GLN A 186 32.60 21.87 -81.40
C GLN A 186 33.49 20.78 -82.06
N VAL A 187 32.91 19.80 -82.75
CA VAL A 187 33.62 18.68 -83.39
C VAL A 187 33.72 18.85 -84.92
N TRP A 188 33.20 19.96 -85.46
CA TRP A 188 33.39 20.40 -86.85
C TRP A 188 34.17 21.71 -86.92
#